data_AF-A0A350NNZ2-F1
#
_entry.id   AF-A0A350NNZ2-F1
#
_cell.length_a   1.000
_cell.length_b   1.000
_cell.length_c   1.000
_cell.angle_alpha   90.00
_cell.angle_beta   90.00
_cell.angle_gamma   90.00
#
_symmetry.space_group_name_H-M   'P 1'
#
loop_
_entity.id
_entity.type
_entity.pdbx_description
1 polymer ?
#
loop_
_entity_poly.entity_id
_entity_poly.type
_entity_poly.pdbx_seq_one_letter_code
_entity_poly.pdbx_strand_id
1 'polypeptide(L)'
;MRMSQLFFRTYREAPSEAESDAYKLVVRAGLARQIASGIFTFMPLGWRVMRRIEEIIRQEMEAIGGQEVHMPVLQPAELWQESGRYDAIGSELFRLKDRNKRDFVLAMTHEEAVTEMARGIVNSYRQLPFMVFQIQTKERDEPRPRGGLMRLREFTMKDAYSFHDTNEDLDRYYPLVVQAYLNIFKRCGLNVVAADADPGMMGGNDSHEFIQVSEAGEDQVVTCPGCGYAANLEAAVGKLMALPQEEPKPMEAVATPDIKSITDLAEFFKMGPERFL
;
A
#
# COMPACT_ATOMS: atom_id res chain seq x y z
N MET A 1 -9.08 -22.58 -26.20
CA MET A 1 -7.63 -22.79 -26.15
C MET A 1 -7.38 -24.22 -25.70
N ARG A 2 -6.64 -25.04 -26.47
CA ARG A 2 -6.27 -26.41 -26.05
C ARG A 2 -5.02 -26.34 -25.17
N MET A 3 -4.91 -27.20 -24.16
CA MET A 3 -3.75 -27.25 -23.26
C MET A 3 -2.44 -27.54 -24.00
N SER A 4 -2.48 -28.37 -25.06
CA SER A 4 -1.33 -28.72 -25.89
C SER A 4 -0.70 -27.55 -26.67
N GLN A 5 -1.39 -26.41 -26.77
CA GLN A 5 -0.91 -25.21 -27.46
C GLN A 5 -0.56 -24.08 -26.50
N LEU A 6 -0.77 -24.29 -25.20
CA LEU A 6 -0.56 -23.26 -24.19
C LEU A 6 0.92 -23.16 -23.87
N PHE A 7 1.47 -21.94 -23.85
CA PHE A 7 2.83 -21.68 -23.38
C PHE A 7 2.86 -21.68 -21.85
N PHE A 8 2.88 -22.86 -21.24
CA PHE A 8 2.92 -23.02 -19.79
C PHE A 8 3.64 -24.31 -19.39
N ARG A 9 4.08 -24.37 -18.13
CA ARG A 9 4.63 -25.57 -17.50
C ARG A 9 4.25 -25.57 -16.04
N THR A 10 3.72 -26.69 -15.55
CA THR A 10 3.54 -26.92 -14.12
C THR A 10 4.79 -27.52 -13.50
N TYR A 11 5.01 -27.24 -12.22
CA TYR A 11 6.14 -27.78 -11.46
C TYR A 11 5.64 -28.71 -10.35
N ARG A 12 6.32 -29.86 -10.19
CA ARG A 12 5.99 -30.83 -9.13
C ARG A 12 6.26 -30.21 -7.75
N GLU A 13 7.44 -29.61 -7.62
CA GLU A 13 7.97 -28.96 -6.42
C GLU A 13 8.10 -27.45 -6.69
N ALA A 14 7.87 -26.64 -5.66
CA ALA A 14 8.14 -25.21 -5.72
C ALA A 14 9.65 -24.95 -5.55
N PRO A 15 10.18 -23.83 -6.08
CA PRO A 15 11.53 -23.39 -5.78
C PRO A 15 11.72 -23.20 -4.27
N SER A 16 12.94 -23.41 -3.76
CA SER A 16 13.28 -23.19 -2.36
C SER A 16 13.11 -21.73 -1.92
N GLU A 17 13.22 -20.80 -2.87
CA GLU A 17 13.05 -19.36 -2.66
C GLU A 17 11.58 -18.96 -2.47
N ALA A 18 10.62 -19.86 -2.74
CA ALA A 18 9.22 -19.60 -2.52
C ALA A 18 8.84 -19.87 -1.07
N GLU A 19 8.91 -18.85 -0.22
CA GLU A 19 8.66 -18.98 1.22
C GLU A 19 7.16 -19.15 1.55
N SER A 20 6.29 -18.32 0.95
CA SER A 20 4.85 -18.34 1.22
C SER A 20 4.11 -19.43 0.43
N ASP A 21 3.10 -20.04 1.05
CA ASP A 21 2.33 -21.12 0.42
C ASP A 21 1.55 -20.65 -0.81
N ALA A 22 1.02 -19.41 -0.77
CA ALA A 22 0.39 -18.79 -1.92
C ALA A 22 1.37 -18.67 -3.09
N TYR A 23 2.61 -18.23 -2.84
CA TYR A 23 3.62 -18.11 -3.88
C TYR A 23 4.06 -19.48 -4.43
N LYS A 24 4.24 -20.48 -3.56
CA LYS A 24 4.52 -21.87 -3.97
C LYS A 24 3.45 -22.37 -4.95
N LEU A 25 2.17 -22.09 -4.68
CA LEU A 25 1.07 -22.49 -5.56
C LEU A 25 1.09 -21.75 -6.90
N VAL A 26 1.32 -20.43 -6.89
CA VAL A 26 1.43 -19.60 -8.11
C VAL A 26 2.51 -20.12 -9.04
N VAL A 27 3.69 -20.43 -8.51
CA VAL A 27 4.81 -20.95 -9.32
C VAL A 27 4.51 -22.36 -9.80
N ARG A 28 4.05 -23.26 -8.93
CA ARG A 28 3.74 -24.65 -9.31
C ARG A 28 2.66 -24.77 -10.37
N ALA A 29 1.67 -23.90 -10.33
CA ALA A 29 0.62 -23.80 -11.34
C ALA A 29 1.10 -23.13 -12.65
N GLY A 30 2.32 -22.60 -12.69
CA GLY A 30 2.88 -21.92 -13.85
C GLY A 30 2.15 -20.62 -14.17
N LEU A 31 1.68 -19.89 -13.15
CA LEU A 31 0.95 -18.63 -13.30
C LEU A 31 1.87 -17.42 -13.42
N ALA A 32 3.00 -17.44 -12.70
CA ALA A 32 4.03 -16.42 -12.77
C ALA A 32 5.41 -17.06 -12.69
N ARG A 33 6.41 -16.35 -13.24
CA ARG A 33 7.82 -16.74 -13.20
C ARG A 33 8.65 -15.54 -12.81
N GLN A 34 9.50 -15.70 -11.80
CA GLN A 34 10.45 -14.68 -11.39
C GLN A 34 11.59 -14.57 -12.41
N ILE A 35 11.95 -13.34 -12.78
CA ILE A 35 13.09 -13.04 -13.67
C ILE A 35 14.23 -12.30 -12.97
N ALA A 36 13.91 -11.58 -11.89
CA ALA A 36 14.87 -10.99 -10.95
C ALA A 36 14.21 -10.84 -9.57
N SER A 37 14.97 -10.46 -8.54
CA SER A 37 14.42 -10.23 -7.20
C SER A 37 13.28 -9.19 -7.25
N GLY A 38 12.07 -9.58 -6.86
CA GLY A 38 10.89 -8.71 -6.92
C GLY A 38 10.34 -8.38 -8.31
N ILE A 39 10.78 -9.09 -9.38
CA ILE A 39 10.34 -8.82 -10.76
C ILE A 39 9.84 -10.12 -11.40
N PHE A 40 8.59 -10.09 -11.90
CA PHE A 40 7.85 -11.27 -12.32
C PHE A 40 7.27 -11.14 -13.72
N THR A 41 7.35 -12.22 -14.48
CA THR A 41 6.57 -12.42 -15.70
C THR A 41 5.29 -13.18 -15.37
N PHE A 42 4.13 -12.61 -15.66
CA PHE A 42 2.86 -13.34 -15.64
C PHE A 42 2.74 -14.23 -16.88
N MET A 43 2.60 -15.53 -16.66
CA MET A 43 2.41 -16.53 -17.70
C MET A 43 0.98 -16.47 -18.26
N PRO A 44 0.65 -17.09 -19.41
CA PRO A 44 -0.66 -16.92 -20.06
C PRO A 44 -1.89 -17.15 -19.16
N LEU A 45 -1.83 -18.10 -18.23
CA LEU A 45 -2.94 -18.34 -17.28
C LEU A 45 -2.99 -17.28 -16.18
N GLY A 46 -1.84 -16.90 -15.61
CA GLY A 46 -1.76 -15.82 -14.62
C GLY A 46 -2.21 -14.49 -15.22
N TRP A 47 -1.78 -14.19 -16.45
CA TRP A 47 -2.21 -12.98 -17.16
C TRP A 47 -3.71 -12.95 -17.43
N ARG A 48 -4.34 -14.11 -17.69
CA ARG A 48 -5.81 -14.18 -17.80
C ARG A 48 -6.51 -13.89 -16.47
N VAL A 49 -5.91 -14.24 -15.34
CA VAL A 49 -6.44 -13.90 -14.01
C VAL A 49 -6.30 -12.40 -13.78
N MET A 50 -5.11 -11.83 -14.02
CA MET A 50 -4.87 -10.39 -13.91
C MET A 50 -5.91 -9.60 -14.71
N ARG A 51 -6.10 -9.91 -15.99
CA ARG A 51 -7.10 -9.24 -16.84
C ARG A 51 -8.53 -9.32 -16.31
N ARG A 52 -8.91 -10.40 -15.61
CA ARG A 52 -10.24 -10.51 -14.99
C ARG A 52 -10.37 -9.64 -13.75
N ILE A 53 -9.31 -9.53 -12.96
CA ILE A 53 -9.27 -8.64 -11.80
C ILE A 53 -9.35 -7.20 -12.29
N GLU A 54 -8.56 -6.83 -13.29
CA GLU A 54 -8.60 -5.49 -13.88
C GLU A 54 -9.98 -5.13 -14.45
N GLU A 55 -10.66 -6.08 -15.08
CA GLU A 55 -12.02 -5.89 -15.58
C GLU A 55 -13.03 -5.60 -14.45
N ILE A 56 -12.94 -6.32 -13.33
CA ILE A 56 -13.76 -6.03 -12.14
C ILE A 56 -13.47 -4.61 -11.63
N ILE A 57 -12.19 -4.24 -11.54
CA ILE A 57 -11.77 -2.92 -11.10
C ILE A 57 -12.34 -1.82 -12.01
N ARG A 58 -12.20 -1.96 -13.34
CA ARG A 58 -12.74 -1.00 -14.32
C ARG A 58 -14.24 -0.79 -14.12
N GLN A 59 -15.00 -1.89 -14.04
CA GLN A 59 -16.45 -1.81 -13.89
C GLN A 59 -16.88 -1.08 -12.63
N GLU A 60 -16.23 -1.30 -11.49
CA GLU A 60 -16.57 -0.62 -10.23
C GLU A 60 -16.11 0.84 -10.21
N MET A 61 -14.95 1.16 -10.82
CA MET A 61 -14.46 2.54 -10.91
C MET A 61 -15.28 3.38 -11.90
N GLU A 62 -15.67 2.82 -13.04
CA GLU A 62 -16.54 3.48 -14.02
C GLU A 62 -17.96 3.67 -13.48
N ALA A 63 -18.45 2.75 -12.64
CA ALA A 63 -19.76 2.88 -12.00
C ALA A 63 -19.87 4.10 -11.08
N ILE A 64 -18.75 4.60 -10.55
CA ILE A 64 -18.69 5.84 -9.76
C ILE A 64 -18.25 7.07 -10.59
N GLY A 65 -18.24 6.96 -11.92
CA GLY A 65 -17.88 8.07 -12.83
C GLY A 65 -16.37 8.25 -13.04
N GLY A 66 -15.54 7.31 -12.59
CA GLY A 66 -14.11 7.30 -12.86
C GLY A 66 -13.81 7.11 -14.34
N GLN A 67 -12.83 7.85 -14.86
CA GLN A 67 -12.41 7.78 -16.26
C GLN A 67 -11.03 7.14 -16.36
N GLU A 68 -10.91 6.03 -17.10
CA GLU A 68 -9.62 5.36 -17.27
C GLU A 68 -8.70 6.17 -18.19
N VAL A 69 -7.49 6.46 -17.70
CA VAL A 69 -6.38 7.09 -18.44
C VAL A 69 -5.16 6.17 -18.41
N HIS A 70 -4.14 6.48 -19.20
CA HIS A 70 -2.88 5.73 -19.18
C HIS A 70 -1.70 6.69 -19.17
N MET A 71 -1.09 6.87 -18.00
CA MET A 71 0.00 7.82 -17.78
C MET A 71 1.37 7.12 -17.91
N PRO A 72 2.41 7.84 -18.37
CA PRO A 72 3.74 7.25 -18.55
C PRO A 72 4.37 6.83 -17.22
N VAL A 73 5.13 5.72 -17.24
CA VAL A 73 5.99 5.30 -16.12
C VAL A 73 7.22 6.21 -16.04
N LEU A 74 7.83 6.51 -17.18
CA LEU A 74 8.99 7.40 -17.25
C LEU A 74 8.52 8.85 -17.15
N GLN A 75 8.87 9.52 -16.05
CA GLN A 75 8.45 10.90 -15.80
C GLN A 75 9.66 11.84 -15.66
N PRO A 76 9.56 13.08 -16.15
CA PRO A 76 10.59 14.09 -15.94
C PRO A 76 10.78 14.35 -14.44
N ALA A 77 12.04 14.43 -13.99
CA ALA A 77 12.34 14.64 -12.58
C ALA A 77 11.82 15.98 -12.06
N GLU A 78 11.68 16.98 -12.94
CA GLU A 78 11.20 18.32 -12.61
C GLU A 78 9.81 18.30 -11.96
N LEU A 79 8.91 17.41 -12.40
CA LEU A 79 7.58 17.27 -11.80
C LEU A 79 7.64 16.84 -10.32
N TRP A 80 8.57 15.94 -10.00
CA TRP A 80 8.78 15.44 -8.64
C TRP A 80 9.56 16.43 -7.77
N GLN A 81 10.38 17.28 -8.39
CA GLN A 81 11.07 18.37 -7.71
C GLN A 81 10.08 19.47 -7.31
N GLU A 82 9.10 19.79 -8.17
CA GLU A 82 8.02 20.73 -7.84
C GLU A 82 7.21 20.30 -6.61
N SER A 83 6.94 19.00 -6.45
CA SER A 83 6.25 18.47 -5.27
C SER A 83 7.16 18.29 -4.04
N GLY A 84 8.49 18.39 -4.22
CA GLY A 84 9.49 18.09 -3.20
C GLY A 84 9.72 16.59 -2.96
N ARG A 85 8.94 15.70 -3.58
CA ARG A 85 9.04 14.24 -3.38
C ARG A 85 10.26 13.63 -4.05
N TYR A 86 10.87 14.33 -5.01
CA TYR A 86 12.12 13.88 -5.63
C TYR A 86 13.25 13.69 -4.62
N ASP A 87 13.38 14.57 -3.61
CA ASP A 87 14.43 14.49 -2.59
C ASP A 87 13.94 13.84 -1.30
N ALA A 88 12.65 13.96 -0.97
CA ALA A 88 12.07 13.40 0.25
C ALA A 88 11.98 11.86 0.20
N ILE A 89 11.72 11.28 -0.97
CA ILE A 89 11.70 9.83 -1.14
C ILE A 89 13.15 9.34 -1.24
N GLY A 90 13.53 8.36 -0.42
CA GLY A 90 14.90 7.86 -0.35
C GLY A 90 15.34 7.03 -1.57
N SER A 91 16.05 5.94 -1.29
CA SER A 91 16.55 5.02 -2.32
C SER A 91 15.46 4.26 -3.06
N GLU A 92 14.23 4.27 -2.57
CA GLU A 92 13.08 3.58 -3.16
C GLU A 92 12.63 4.20 -4.50
N LEU A 93 12.97 5.47 -4.75
CA LEU A 93 12.68 6.15 -6.01
C LEU A 93 13.78 5.87 -7.03
N PHE A 94 13.44 5.13 -8.09
CA PHE A 94 14.33 4.96 -9.24
C PHE A 94 14.56 6.28 -9.94
N ARG A 95 15.82 6.71 -9.99
CA ARG A 95 16.29 7.90 -10.71
C ARG A 95 17.21 7.48 -11.83
N LEU A 96 17.00 8.01 -13.02
CA LEU A 96 17.77 7.68 -14.21
C LEU A 96 18.04 8.93 -15.05
N LYS A 97 19.05 8.83 -15.92
CA LYS A 97 19.38 9.85 -16.91
C LYS A 97 19.15 9.31 -18.32
N ASP A 98 18.56 10.13 -19.18
CA ASP A 98 18.49 9.80 -20.62
C ASP A 98 19.86 9.97 -21.31
N ARG A 99 19.90 9.69 -22.62
CA ARG A 99 21.11 9.86 -23.44
C ARG A 99 21.64 11.31 -23.46
N ASN A 100 20.77 12.28 -23.18
CA ASN A 100 21.09 13.71 -23.14
C ASN A 100 21.37 14.21 -21.72
N LYS A 101 21.52 13.29 -20.74
CA LYS A 101 21.78 13.56 -19.33
C LYS A 101 20.67 14.29 -18.58
N ARG A 102 19.45 14.31 -19.14
CA ARG A 102 18.26 14.83 -18.46
C ARG A 102 17.80 13.84 -17.40
N ASP A 103 17.32 14.35 -16.28
CA ASP A 103 16.91 13.55 -15.14
C ASP A 103 15.45 13.09 -15.28
N PHE A 104 15.23 11.82 -14.97
CA PHE A 104 13.92 11.19 -14.99
C PHE A 104 13.76 10.29 -13.77
N VAL A 105 12.51 9.92 -13.51
CA VAL A 105 12.17 8.89 -12.54
C VAL A 105 11.34 7.79 -13.20
N LEU A 106 11.40 6.57 -12.65
CA LEU A 106 10.36 5.58 -12.89
C LEU A 106 9.30 5.76 -11.80
N ALA A 107 8.08 6.05 -12.24
CA ALA A 107 6.97 6.42 -11.39
C ALA A 107 6.58 5.28 -10.43
N MET A 108 6.74 5.53 -9.13
CA MET A 108 6.22 4.67 -8.07
C MET A 108 4.74 4.93 -7.74
N THR A 109 4.23 6.07 -8.21
CA THR A 109 2.84 6.58 -8.17
C THR A 109 2.76 7.80 -9.11
N HIS A 110 1.58 8.43 -9.27
CA HIS A 110 1.33 9.43 -10.32
C HIS A 110 0.65 10.72 -9.83
N GLU A 111 0.73 11.09 -8.54
CA GLU A 111 0.13 12.35 -8.05
C GLU A 111 0.63 13.57 -8.83
N GLU A 112 1.93 13.67 -9.10
CA GLU A 112 2.54 14.77 -9.85
C GLU A 112 2.07 14.81 -11.30
N ALA A 113 2.09 13.65 -11.96
CA ALA A 113 1.70 13.55 -13.37
C ALA A 113 0.23 13.88 -13.59
N VAL A 114 -0.66 13.39 -12.71
CA VAL A 114 -2.09 13.69 -12.82
C VAL A 114 -2.39 15.15 -12.47
N THR A 115 -1.64 15.74 -11.53
CA THR A 115 -1.79 17.14 -11.13
C THR A 115 -1.35 18.06 -12.25
N GLU A 116 -0.24 17.77 -12.92
CA GLU A 116 0.21 18.54 -14.09
C GLU A 116 -0.79 18.45 -15.24
N MET A 117 -1.35 17.26 -15.50
CA MET A 117 -2.41 17.10 -16.51
C MET A 117 -3.67 17.92 -16.15
N ALA A 118 -4.12 17.84 -14.89
CA ALA A 118 -5.29 18.59 -14.41
C ALA A 118 -5.05 20.10 -14.48
N ARG A 119 -3.85 20.57 -14.11
CA ARG A 119 -3.42 21.98 -14.18
C ARG A 119 -3.57 22.55 -15.60
N GLY A 120 -3.30 21.77 -16.64
CA GLY A 120 -3.45 22.20 -18.03
C GLY A 120 -4.90 22.21 -18.56
N ILE A 121 -5.81 21.45 -17.95
CA ILE A 121 -7.17 21.21 -18.49
C ILE A 121 -8.26 21.93 -17.67
N VAL A 122 -8.08 21.99 -16.34
CA VAL A 122 -9.09 22.50 -15.41
C VAL A 122 -8.89 24.00 -15.20
N ASN A 123 -9.80 24.79 -15.77
CA ASN A 123 -9.75 26.25 -15.69
C ASN A 123 -11.00 26.86 -15.03
N SER A 124 -11.95 26.03 -14.60
CA SER A 124 -13.20 26.46 -13.94
C SER A 124 -13.72 25.40 -12.98
N TYR A 125 -14.30 25.84 -11.85
CA TYR A 125 -15.00 24.97 -10.90
C TYR A 125 -16.12 24.14 -11.54
N ARG A 126 -16.68 24.59 -12.68
CA ARG A 126 -17.74 23.86 -13.40
C ARG A 126 -17.28 22.53 -14.02
N GLN A 127 -15.96 22.31 -14.08
CA GLN A 127 -15.37 21.06 -14.53
C GLN A 127 -15.18 20.06 -13.37
N LEU A 128 -15.48 20.46 -12.13
CA LEU A 128 -15.33 19.66 -10.92
C LEU A 128 -16.69 19.24 -10.34
N PRO A 129 -16.76 18.10 -9.61
CA PRO A 129 -15.67 17.13 -9.45
C PRO A 129 -15.51 16.19 -10.64
N PHE A 130 -14.33 15.59 -10.76
CA PHE A 130 -14.11 14.42 -11.61
C PHE A 130 -13.08 13.48 -10.98
N MET A 131 -13.07 12.23 -11.46
CA MET A 131 -12.05 11.25 -11.12
C MET A 131 -11.44 10.65 -12.39
N VAL A 132 -10.12 10.53 -12.40
CA VAL A 132 -9.38 9.71 -13.35
C VAL A 132 -8.70 8.57 -12.62
N PHE A 133 -8.57 7.42 -13.26
CA PHE A 133 -7.82 6.29 -12.72
C PHE A 133 -7.03 5.61 -13.83
N GLN A 134 -6.06 4.79 -13.46
CA GLN A 134 -5.34 3.96 -14.42
C GLN A 134 -5.02 2.60 -13.80
N ILE A 135 -4.82 1.60 -14.64
CA ILE A 135 -4.24 0.31 -14.24
C ILE A 135 -2.90 0.19 -14.95
N GLN A 136 -1.80 0.37 -14.21
CA GLN A 136 -0.50 0.63 -14.81
C GLN A 136 0.66 0.17 -13.92
N THR A 137 1.78 -0.18 -14.56
CA THR A 137 3.00 -0.67 -13.90
C THR A 137 3.70 0.41 -13.08
N LYS A 138 3.92 0.13 -11.81
CA LYS A 138 4.71 0.94 -10.88
C LYS A 138 6.05 0.30 -10.62
N GLU A 139 7.02 1.15 -10.34
CA GLU A 139 8.39 0.76 -10.02
C GLU A 139 8.78 1.34 -8.67
N ARG A 140 9.17 0.48 -7.73
CA ARG A 140 9.70 0.86 -6.41
C ARG A 140 10.99 0.09 -6.18
N ASP A 141 12.07 0.76 -5.82
CA ASP A 141 13.32 0.07 -5.51
C ASP A 141 13.29 -0.53 -4.09
N GLU A 142 12.37 -1.48 -3.91
CA GLU A 142 12.12 -2.16 -2.64
C GLU A 142 13.38 -2.89 -2.18
N PRO A 143 13.97 -2.52 -1.01
CA PRO A 143 15.22 -3.10 -0.55
C PRO A 143 15.12 -4.60 -0.26
N ARG A 144 13.94 -5.11 0.12
CA ARG A 144 13.73 -6.52 0.43
C ARG A 144 12.40 -7.04 -0.16
N PRO A 145 12.36 -7.34 -1.47
CA PRO A 145 11.19 -7.97 -2.08
C PRO A 145 10.95 -9.34 -1.44
N ARG A 146 9.74 -9.59 -0.97
CA ARG A 146 9.37 -10.82 -0.23
C ARG A 146 7.89 -11.18 -0.42
N GLY A 147 7.51 -12.38 0.04
CA GLY A 147 6.13 -12.85 -0.06
C GLY A 147 5.68 -13.23 -1.48
N GLY A 148 6.59 -13.36 -2.44
CA GLY A 148 6.26 -13.68 -3.83
C GLY A 148 5.70 -12.46 -4.55
N LEU A 149 4.40 -12.50 -4.89
CA LEU A 149 3.71 -11.42 -5.61
C LEU A 149 3.18 -10.30 -4.68
N MET A 150 3.47 -10.35 -3.38
CA MET A 150 2.95 -9.41 -2.40
C MET A 150 3.79 -8.13 -2.30
N ARG A 151 5.12 -8.25 -2.34
CA ARG A 151 6.05 -7.11 -2.19
C ARG A 151 7.13 -7.17 -3.27
N LEU A 152 7.01 -6.27 -4.25
CA LEU A 152 7.67 -6.33 -5.55
C LEU A 152 8.43 -5.03 -5.85
N ARG A 153 9.34 -5.09 -6.82
CA ARG A 153 9.97 -3.89 -7.39
C ARG A 153 9.17 -3.35 -8.57
N GLU A 154 8.76 -4.24 -9.47
CA GLU A 154 7.86 -3.94 -10.58
C GLU A 154 6.49 -4.60 -10.33
N PHE A 155 5.41 -3.83 -10.31
CA PHE A 155 4.07 -4.37 -10.05
C PHE A 155 2.96 -3.55 -10.72
N THR A 156 1.81 -4.17 -10.95
CA THR A 156 0.63 -3.47 -11.48
C THR A 156 -0.18 -2.88 -10.33
N MET A 157 -0.51 -1.60 -10.44
CA MET A 157 -1.36 -0.89 -9.48
C MET A 157 -2.53 -0.24 -10.22
N LYS A 158 -3.71 -0.28 -9.59
CA LYS A 158 -4.77 0.68 -9.90
C LYS A 158 -4.66 1.87 -8.96
N ASP A 159 -4.30 3.02 -9.50
CA ASP A 159 -4.26 4.31 -8.83
C ASP A 159 -5.35 5.22 -9.40
N ALA A 160 -6.01 5.98 -8.53
CA ALA A 160 -7.13 6.85 -8.87
C ALA A 160 -7.00 8.18 -8.15
N TYR A 161 -7.38 9.26 -8.84
CA TYR A 161 -7.22 10.63 -8.38
C TYR A 161 -8.49 11.40 -8.70
N SER A 162 -9.10 11.98 -7.67
CA SER A 162 -10.26 12.87 -7.81
C SER A 162 -9.88 14.30 -7.49
N PHE A 163 -10.50 15.23 -8.21
CA PHE A 163 -10.29 16.67 -8.06
C PHE A 163 -11.61 17.31 -7.67
N HIS A 164 -11.57 18.16 -6.65
CA HIS A 164 -12.74 18.76 -6.01
C HIS A 164 -12.54 20.27 -5.84
N ASP A 165 -13.63 21.03 -5.84
CA ASP A 165 -13.60 22.47 -5.60
C ASP A 165 -13.58 22.83 -4.11
N THR A 166 -14.06 21.92 -3.27
CA THR A 166 -14.29 22.08 -1.83
C THR A 166 -14.00 20.78 -1.09
N ASN A 167 -13.62 20.88 0.19
CA ASN A 167 -13.41 19.71 1.04
C ASN A 167 -14.72 18.97 1.29
N GLU A 168 -15.85 19.68 1.42
CA GLU A 168 -17.15 19.06 1.61
C GLU A 168 -17.56 18.19 0.42
N ASP A 169 -17.09 18.51 -0.79
CA ASP A 169 -17.29 17.68 -1.96
C ASP A 169 -16.42 16.42 -1.94
N LEU A 170 -15.15 16.55 -1.55
CA LEU A 170 -14.26 15.42 -1.30
C LEU A 170 -14.85 14.46 -0.23
N ASP A 171 -15.33 15.00 0.89
CA ASP A 171 -15.89 14.23 2.00
C ASP A 171 -17.15 13.45 1.59
N ARG A 172 -17.95 13.99 0.66
CA ARG A 172 -19.09 13.28 0.07
C ARG A 172 -18.65 12.22 -0.95
N TYR A 173 -17.56 12.47 -1.67
CA TYR A 173 -17.09 11.60 -2.75
C TYR A 173 -16.31 10.39 -2.22
N TYR A 174 -15.46 10.59 -1.21
CA TYR A 174 -14.57 9.55 -0.68
C TYR A 174 -15.30 8.26 -0.24
N PRO A 175 -16.46 8.31 0.46
CA PRO A 175 -17.22 7.11 0.79
C PRO A 175 -17.69 6.29 -0.42
N LEU A 176 -17.92 6.94 -1.58
CA LEU A 176 -18.25 6.24 -2.83
C LEU A 176 -17.07 5.40 -3.33
N VAL A 177 -15.86 5.94 -3.21
CA VAL A 177 -14.61 5.24 -3.55
C VAL A 177 -14.38 4.07 -2.61
N VAL A 178 -14.58 4.27 -1.31
CA VAL A 178 -14.50 3.19 -0.30
C VAL A 178 -15.46 2.06 -0.63
N GLN A 179 -16.71 2.38 -0.93
CA GLN A 179 -17.70 1.38 -1.30
C GLN A 179 -17.37 0.65 -2.61
N ALA A 180 -16.83 1.35 -3.61
CA ALA A 180 -16.35 0.73 -4.85
C ALA A 180 -15.22 -0.28 -4.57
N TYR A 181 -14.27 0.05 -3.70
CA TYR A 181 -13.22 -0.89 -3.29
C TYR A 181 -13.79 -2.11 -2.58
N LEU A 182 -14.72 -1.94 -1.64
CA LEU A 182 -15.40 -3.07 -0.97
C LEU A 182 -16.11 -3.98 -1.98
N ASN A 183 -16.75 -3.42 -3.02
CA ASN A 183 -17.34 -4.20 -4.09
C ASN A 183 -16.29 -4.95 -4.91
N ILE A 184 -15.18 -4.31 -5.28
CA ILE A 184 -14.06 -4.94 -6.00
C ILE A 184 -13.57 -6.16 -5.23
N PHE A 185 -13.24 -6.01 -3.94
CA PHE A 185 -12.73 -7.10 -3.11
C PHE A 185 -13.75 -8.24 -2.98
N LYS A 186 -15.02 -7.90 -2.72
CA LYS A 186 -16.11 -8.89 -2.65
C LYS A 186 -16.26 -9.67 -3.96
N ARG A 187 -16.20 -9.00 -5.10
CA ARG A 187 -16.30 -9.63 -6.44
C ARG A 187 -15.07 -10.48 -6.78
N CYS A 188 -13.90 -10.15 -6.23
CA CYS A 188 -12.70 -10.98 -6.25
C CYS A 188 -12.75 -12.14 -5.24
N GLY A 189 -13.78 -12.25 -4.42
CA GLY A 189 -13.93 -13.29 -3.40
C GLY A 189 -13.06 -13.07 -2.16
N LEU A 190 -12.69 -11.83 -1.88
CA LEU A 190 -11.86 -11.44 -0.73
C LEU A 190 -12.72 -10.81 0.37
N ASN A 191 -12.39 -11.13 1.62
CA ASN A 191 -13.02 -10.59 2.81
C ASN A 191 -12.03 -9.65 3.50
N VAL A 192 -12.14 -8.36 3.20
CA VAL A 192 -11.24 -7.33 3.70
C VAL A 192 -11.86 -6.55 4.86
N VAL A 193 -10.99 -6.02 5.72
CA VAL A 193 -11.32 -5.03 6.73
C VAL A 193 -10.89 -3.66 6.19
N ALA A 194 -11.80 -2.69 6.14
CA ALA A 194 -11.41 -1.29 5.96
C ALA A 194 -10.97 -0.75 7.32
N ALA A 195 -9.71 -0.35 7.42
CA ALA A 195 -9.08 0.07 8.66
C ALA A 195 -8.51 1.49 8.51
N ASP A 196 -8.67 2.33 9.53
CA ASP A 196 -8.04 3.65 9.58
C ASP A 196 -6.51 3.48 9.50
N ALA A 197 -5.85 4.34 8.73
CA ALA A 197 -4.43 4.23 8.44
C ALA A 197 -3.73 5.59 8.48
N ASP A 198 -2.40 5.58 8.56
CA ASP A 198 -1.58 6.77 8.40
C ASP A 198 -1.53 7.14 6.90
N PRO A 199 -1.84 8.39 6.50
CA PRO A 199 -1.63 8.85 5.12
C PRO A 199 -0.15 8.80 4.67
N GLY A 200 0.79 8.77 5.62
CA GLY A 200 2.21 8.58 5.38
C GLY A 200 2.80 9.59 4.40
N MET A 201 3.65 9.11 3.49
CA MET A 201 4.37 9.94 2.51
C MET A 201 3.49 10.53 1.41
N MET A 202 2.23 10.11 1.28
CA MET A 202 1.30 10.70 0.32
C MET A 202 0.74 12.03 0.83
N GLY A 203 0.81 12.27 2.14
CA GLY A 203 0.15 13.40 2.79
C GLY A 203 -1.39 13.26 2.79
N GLY A 204 -2.06 14.08 3.59
CA GLY A 204 -3.52 14.04 3.74
C GLY A 204 -3.96 13.97 5.21
N ASN A 205 -5.27 13.84 5.43
CA ASN A 205 -5.87 13.77 6.76
C ASN A 205 -6.46 12.38 7.02
N ASP A 206 -7.42 11.95 6.19
CA ASP A 206 -8.13 10.68 6.36
C ASP A 206 -7.60 9.63 5.38
N SER A 207 -7.29 8.43 5.89
CA SER A 207 -6.79 7.32 5.10
C SER A 207 -7.40 6.00 5.58
N HIS A 208 -7.77 5.16 4.62
CA HIS A 208 -8.27 3.81 4.88
C HIS A 208 -7.43 2.80 4.10
N GLU A 209 -6.95 1.77 4.79
CA GLU A 209 -6.37 0.58 4.21
C GLU A 209 -7.40 -0.55 4.13
N PHE A 210 -7.34 -1.33 3.05
CA PHE A 210 -8.20 -2.50 2.87
C PHE A 210 -7.38 -3.76 3.08
N ILE A 211 -7.53 -4.37 4.25
CA ILE A 211 -6.64 -5.43 4.74
C ILE A 211 -7.36 -6.78 4.68
N GLN A 212 -6.82 -7.72 3.92
CA GLN A 212 -7.22 -9.14 3.99
C GLN A 212 -6.49 -9.79 5.16
N VAL A 213 -7.21 -10.11 6.23
CA VAL A 213 -6.64 -10.76 7.43
C VAL A 213 -6.07 -12.13 7.05
N SER A 214 -4.79 -12.33 7.38
CA SER A 214 -4.02 -13.55 7.10
C SER A 214 -2.85 -13.66 8.06
N GLU A 215 -2.48 -14.87 8.47
CA GLU A 215 -1.29 -15.13 9.29
C GLU A 215 0.02 -14.72 8.60
N ALA A 216 0.00 -14.65 7.26
CA ALA A 216 1.14 -14.22 6.44
C ALA A 216 1.18 -12.71 6.17
N GLY A 217 0.25 -11.93 6.73
CA GLY A 217 0.22 -10.47 6.58
C GLY A 217 1.42 -9.80 7.25
N GLU A 218 1.93 -8.72 6.65
CA GLU A 218 3.00 -7.91 7.24
C GLU A 218 2.45 -6.82 8.17
N ASP A 219 1.22 -6.36 7.92
CA ASP A 219 0.53 -5.36 8.72
C ASP A 219 -0.21 -5.95 9.91
N GLN A 220 -0.25 -5.19 10.99
CA GLN A 220 -1.04 -5.51 12.18
C GLN A 220 -2.27 -4.61 12.23
N VAL A 221 -3.46 -5.23 12.21
CA VAL A 221 -4.73 -4.52 12.32
C VAL A 221 -5.35 -4.73 13.70
N VAL A 222 -5.69 -3.64 14.37
CA VAL A 222 -6.44 -3.64 15.62
C VAL A 222 -7.92 -3.59 15.27
N THR A 223 -8.70 -4.56 15.74
CA THR A 223 -10.15 -4.60 15.54
C THR A 223 -10.90 -4.71 16.86
N CYS A 224 -11.99 -3.96 17.01
CA CYS A 224 -12.87 -4.01 18.16
C CYS A 224 -14.18 -4.72 17.80
N PRO A 225 -14.42 -5.95 18.30
CA PRO A 225 -15.64 -6.69 17.98
C PRO A 225 -16.91 -6.05 18.57
N GLY A 226 -16.79 -5.19 19.58
CA GLY A 226 -17.93 -4.55 20.26
C GLY A 226 -18.45 -3.28 19.60
N CYS A 227 -17.59 -2.52 18.91
CA CYS A 227 -17.98 -1.24 18.28
C CYS A 227 -17.64 -1.13 16.79
N GLY A 228 -16.98 -2.13 16.20
CA GLY A 228 -16.63 -2.13 14.77
C GLY A 228 -15.41 -1.26 14.41
N TYR A 229 -14.70 -0.71 15.40
CA TYR A 229 -13.46 0.02 15.18
C TYR A 229 -12.40 -0.89 14.53
N ALA A 230 -11.72 -0.39 13.50
CA ALA A 230 -10.61 -1.05 12.85
C ALA A 230 -9.56 -0.02 12.45
N ALA A 231 -8.30 -0.23 12.81
CA ALA A 231 -7.18 0.62 12.44
C ALA A 231 -5.91 -0.20 12.25
N ASN A 232 -5.05 0.20 11.32
CA ASN A 232 -3.66 -0.25 11.32
C ASN A 232 -3.03 0.12 12.67
N LEU A 233 -2.15 -0.73 13.21
CA LEU A 233 -1.48 -0.51 14.49
C LEU A 233 -0.83 0.88 14.57
N GLU A 234 -0.27 1.38 13.46
CA GLU A 234 0.36 2.70 13.39
C GLU A 234 -0.63 3.85 13.62
N ALA A 235 -1.89 3.69 13.21
CA ALA A 235 -2.96 4.66 13.39
C ALA A 235 -3.88 4.34 14.60
N ALA A 236 -3.66 3.20 15.27
CA ALA A 236 -4.58 2.72 16.28
C ALA A 236 -4.53 3.58 17.55
N VAL A 237 -5.67 4.21 17.87
CA VAL A 237 -5.84 4.96 19.12
C VAL A 237 -6.51 4.12 20.19
N GLY A 238 -6.06 4.31 21.43
CA GLY A 238 -6.59 3.61 22.59
C GLY A 238 -6.91 4.57 23.73
N LYS A 239 -7.82 4.17 24.60
CA LYS A 239 -8.05 4.87 25.86
C LYS A 239 -7.06 4.37 26.90
N LEU A 240 -6.16 5.25 27.34
CA LEU A 240 -5.28 4.93 28.46
C LEU A 240 -6.11 4.71 29.73
N MET A 241 -5.83 3.63 30.44
CA MET A 241 -6.38 3.42 31.79
C MET A 241 -5.66 4.36 32.74
N ALA A 242 -6.41 5.01 33.63
CA ALA A 242 -5.80 5.84 34.66
C ALA A 242 -4.94 4.95 35.56
N LEU A 243 -3.65 5.26 35.66
CA LEU A 243 -2.77 4.63 36.64
C LEU A 243 -3.23 5.03 38.06
N PRO A 244 -3.04 4.16 39.06
CA PRO A 244 -3.27 4.53 40.45
C PRO A 244 -2.47 5.79 40.79
N GLN A 245 -3.13 6.81 41.36
CA GLN A 245 -2.41 7.97 41.87
C GLN A 245 -1.64 7.58 43.12
N GLU A 246 -0.33 7.79 43.10
CA GLU A 246 0.54 7.59 44.25
C GLU A 246 1.05 8.94 44.75
N GLU A 247 1.32 9.03 46.05
CA GLU A 247 2.00 10.22 46.57
C GLU A 247 3.41 10.31 46.00
N PRO A 248 3.83 11.48 45.48
CA PRO A 248 5.14 11.65 44.91
C PRO A 248 6.22 11.47 45.99
N LYS A 249 7.12 10.51 45.74
CA LYS A 249 8.27 10.23 46.60
C LYS A 249 9.47 11.09 46.18
N PRO A 250 10.41 11.39 47.10
CA PRO A 250 11.67 12.04 46.73
C PRO A 250 12.45 11.17 45.73
N MET A 251 13.04 11.81 44.71
CA MET A 251 13.84 11.15 43.69
C MET A 251 15.16 10.63 44.30
N GLU A 252 15.46 9.35 44.10
CA GLU A 252 16.68 8.70 44.59
C GLU A 252 17.40 8.01 43.42
N ALA A 253 18.73 8.20 43.34
CA ALA A 253 19.55 7.50 42.36
C ALA A 253 19.91 6.11 42.88
N VAL A 254 19.47 5.07 42.17
CA VAL A 254 19.77 3.67 42.49
C VAL A 254 20.73 3.12 41.44
N ALA A 255 21.80 2.44 41.89
CA ALA A 255 22.73 1.80 40.97
C ALA A 255 22.07 0.56 40.33
N THR A 256 21.96 0.56 39.00
CA THR A 256 21.38 -0.51 38.18
C THR A 256 22.44 -1.13 37.26
N PRO A 257 23.53 -1.73 37.81
CA PRO A 257 24.60 -2.29 36.99
C PRO A 257 24.08 -3.43 36.10
N ASP A 258 24.48 -3.42 34.84
CA ASP A 258 24.14 -4.43 33.83
C ASP A 258 22.64 -4.60 33.48
N ILE A 259 21.76 -3.72 33.98
CA ILE A 259 20.34 -3.68 33.63
C ILE A 259 20.15 -2.88 32.34
N LYS A 260 19.59 -3.51 31.30
CA LYS A 260 19.47 -2.90 29.97
C LYS A 260 18.07 -2.96 29.37
N SER A 261 17.14 -3.69 29.98
CA SER A 261 15.75 -3.78 29.52
C SER A 261 14.74 -3.38 30.58
N ILE A 262 13.52 -3.03 30.15
CA ILE A 262 12.38 -2.77 31.04
C ILE A 262 12.06 -4.01 31.90
N THR A 263 12.20 -5.21 31.32
CA THR A 263 12.01 -6.47 32.05
C THR A 263 13.01 -6.60 33.20
N ASP A 264 14.29 -6.34 32.94
CA ASP A 264 15.33 -6.38 33.98
C ASP A 264 15.07 -5.34 35.08
N LEU A 265 14.56 -4.16 34.71
CA LEU A 265 14.16 -3.09 35.64
C LEU A 265 12.98 -3.52 36.52
N ALA A 266 11.95 -4.11 35.90
CA ALA A 266 10.77 -4.62 36.58
C ALA A 266 11.13 -5.71 37.60
N GLU A 267 12.01 -6.64 37.23
CA GLU A 267 12.52 -7.68 38.12
C GLU A 267 13.39 -7.11 39.26
N PHE A 268 14.30 -6.18 38.93
CA PHE A 268 15.20 -5.57 39.91
C PHE A 268 14.44 -4.79 40.98
N PHE A 269 13.46 -3.97 40.59
CA PHE A 269 12.64 -3.20 41.51
C PHE A 269 11.44 -3.99 42.07
N LYS A 270 11.18 -5.20 41.57
CA LYS A 270 10.00 -6.02 41.90
C LYS A 270 8.69 -5.26 41.68
N MET A 271 8.63 -4.52 40.58
CA MET A 271 7.49 -3.70 40.18
C MET A 271 7.01 -4.14 38.80
N GLY A 272 5.75 -3.89 38.47
CA GLY A 272 5.25 -4.19 37.14
C GLY A 272 5.88 -3.29 36.06
N PRO A 273 6.06 -3.80 34.82
CA PRO A 273 6.65 -3.05 33.70
C PRO A 273 5.88 -1.76 33.36
N GLU A 274 4.57 -1.72 33.66
CA GLU A 274 3.71 -0.54 33.48
C GLU A 274 4.16 0.70 34.29
N ARG A 275 5.11 0.55 35.22
CA ARG A 275 5.70 1.67 35.97
C ARG A 275 6.95 2.27 35.31
N PHE A 276 7.45 1.65 34.25
CA PHE A 276 8.67 2.04 33.55
C PHE A 276 8.43 2.35 32.06
N LEU A 277 7.20 2.17 31.57
CA LEU A 277 6.75 2.42 30.20
C LEU A 277 6.11 3.81 30.06
#